data_AF-A0A2I0QH79-F1
#
_entry.id   AF-A0A2I0QH79-F1
#
_cell.length_a   1.000
_cell.length_b   1.000
_cell.length_c   1.000
_cell.angle_alpha   90.00
_cell.angle_beta   90.00
_cell.angle_gamma   90.00
#
_symmetry.space_group_name_H-M   'P 1'
#
loop_
_entity.id
_entity.type
_entity.pdbx_description
1 polymer ?
#
loop_
_entity_poly.entity_id
_entity_poly.type
_entity_poly.pdbx_seq_one_letter_code
_entity_poly.pdbx_strand_id
1 'polypeptide(L)'
;SYPLGKEQEISLDSDFEATKDELSVEEFIKNHHYETQIMELNVGPHHPSTHGVLRLRMLIDGEKMLKIYPVIGYLHRGIEKICENLNYNHIVPYMDRLDYVASMLNEFPYVLAMENLMNIQVPERAQLIRVIVSELNRIASHIMWFTTYLMGI
;
A
#
# COMPACT_ATOMS: atom_id res chain seq x y z
N SER A 1 -2.47 3.06 21.42
CA SER A 1 -1.98 4.42 21.71
C SER A 1 -0.49 4.37 21.89
N TYR A 2 0.27 4.88 20.93
CA TYR A 2 1.72 4.97 21.08
C TYR A 2 2.04 6.04 22.15
N PRO A 3 2.83 5.73 23.17
CA PRO A 3 3.12 6.68 24.23
C PRO A 3 4.05 7.79 23.71
N LEU A 4 3.52 8.99 23.53
CA LEU A 4 4.26 10.22 23.28
C LEU A 4 4.91 10.67 24.60
N GLY A 5 6.23 10.63 24.72
CA GLY A 5 6.90 11.20 25.91
C GLY A 5 8.32 10.77 26.28
N LYS A 6 9.05 10.04 25.44
CA LYS A 6 10.51 9.91 25.60
C LYS A 6 11.17 10.27 24.29
N GLU A 7 12.21 11.11 24.35
CA GLU A 7 13.21 11.19 23.28
C GLU A 7 13.75 9.77 23.09
N GLN A 8 13.18 9.06 22.12
CA GLN A 8 13.72 7.80 21.67
C GLN A 8 14.92 8.18 20.82
N GLU A 9 16.13 8.04 21.38
CA GLU A 9 17.28 7.68 20.57
C GLU A 9 16.91 6.36 19.90
N ILE A 10 16.46 6.46 18.64
CA ILE A 10 16.16 5.29 17.81
C ILE A 10 17.52 4.71 17.45
N SER A 11 17.94 3.70 18.21
CA SER A 11 19.07 2.84 17.87
C SER A 11 18.85 2.30 16.46
N LEU A 12 19.83 2.53 15.58
CA LEU A 12 19.73 2.32 14.13
C LEU A 12 19.65 0.85 13.67
N ASP A 13 19.60 -0.12 14.59
CA ASP A 13 19.88 -1.52 14.25
C ASP A 13 18.75 -2.53 14.53
N SER A 14 17.62 -2.17 15.18
CA SER A 14 16.72 -3.22 15.70
C SER A 14 15.36 -3.40 15.02
N ASP A 15 14.96 -2.56 14.06
CA ASP A 15 13.70 -2.76 13.34
C ASP A 15 13.90 -2.51 11.84
N PHE A 16 14.12 -3.58 11.06
CA PHE A 16 13.37 -3.92 9.83
C PHE A 16 14.14 -4.93 8.96
N GLU A 17 13.67 -6.17 8.98
CA GLU A 17 14.11 -7.25 8.09
C GLU A 17 13.09 -7.38 6.94
N ALA A 18 13.41 -6.76 5.78
CA ALA A 18 12.91 -7.03 4.42
C ALA A 18 13.54 -5.95 3.51
N THR A 19 14.61 -6.19 2.76
CA THR A 19 14.85 -7.23 1.75
C THR A 19 16.37 -7.46 1.62
N LYS A 20 16.77 -8.72 1.39
CA LYS A 20 18.16 -9.21 1.23
C LYS A 20 18.92 -8.67 -0.01
N ASP A 21 19.01 -7.36 -0.16
CA ASP A 21 20.01 -6.69 -1.02
C ASP A 21 20.72 -5.62 -0.17
N GLU A 22 21.39 -6.11 0.86
CA GLU A 22 22.41 -5.38 1.62
C GLU A 22 23.65 -5.23 0.74
N LEU A 23 23.60 -4.35 -0.26
CA LEU A 23 24.72 -3.42 -0.32
C LEU A 23 24.44 -2.41 0.78
N SER A 24 25.16 -2.57 1.89
CA SER A 24 25.18 -1.57 2.95
C SER A 24 25.50 -0.22 2.28
N VAL A 25 24.76 0.82 2.70
CA VAL A 25 24.90 2.17 2.15
C VAL A 25 26.38 2.59 2.13
N GLU A 26 27.13 2.16 3.14
CA GLU A 26 28.56 2.33 3.32
C GLU A 26 29.40 1.68 2.20
N GLU A 27 29.06 0.48 1.73
CA GLU A 27 29.78 -0.22 0.66
C GLU A 27 29.52 0.41 -0.72
N PHE A 28 28.31 0.96 -0.94
CA PHE A 28 27.99 1.71 -2.14
C PHE A 28 28.74 3.05 -2.20
N ILE A 29 28.81 3.76 -1.07
CA ILE A 29 29.58 5.01 -0.90
C ILE A 29 31.07 4.76 -1.15
N LYS A 30 31.62 3.64 -0.67
CA LYS A 30 33.06 3.35 -0.75
C LYS A 30 33.53 2.99 -2.16
N ASN A 31 32.64 2.43 -2.99
CA ASN A 31 32.96 1.98 -4.35
C ASN A 31 32.87 3.08 -5.42
N HIS A 32 32.34 4.27 -5.08
CA HIS A 32 32.15 5.35 -6.03
C HIS A 32 32.75 6.65 -5.52
N HIS A 33 33.75 7.15 -6.25
CA HIS A 33 34.31 8.49 -6.06
C HIS A 33 33.33 9.54 -6.61
N TYR A 34 32.40 10.03 -5.78
CA TYR A 34 31.50 11.11 -6.16
C TYR A 34 32.08 12.48 -5.76
N GLU A 35 31.93 13.47 -6.64
CA GLU A 35 32.39 14.86 -6.41
C GLU A 35 31.45 15.67 -5.48
N THR A 36 30.30 15.09 -5.12
CA THR A 36 29.22 15.70 -4.34
C THR A 36 28.89 14.89 -3.08
N GLN A 37 28.37 15.56 -2.03
CA GLN A 37 28.02 14.91 -0.75
C GLN A 37 26.71 14.13 -0.88
N ILE A 38 26.75 12.84 -0.54
CA ILE A 38 25.56 11.99 -0.49
C ILE A 38 24.69 12.40 0.70
N MET A 39 23.39 12.61 0.43
CA MET A 39 22.41 12.98 1.43
C MET A 39 21.37 11.87 1.62
N GLU A 40 21.04 11.57 2.87
CA GLU A 40 19.85 10.79 3.21
C GLU A 40 18.66 11.73 3.42
N LEU A 41 17.65 11.61 2.56
CA LEU A 41 16.41 12.38 2.64
C LEU A 41 15.25 11.47 3.03
N ASN A 42 14.50 11.87 4.06
CA ASN A 42 13.30 11.16 4.49
C ASN A 42 12.06 11.94 4.07
N VAL A 43 11.40 11.48 3.01
CA VAL A 43 10.11 12.02 2.56
C VAL A 43 9.03 11.38 3.42
N GLY A 44 8.53 12.16 4.38
CA GLY A 44 7.61 11.70 5.40
C GLY A 44 6.16 11.53 4.93
N PRO A 45 5.30 10.93 5.78
CA PRO A 45 3.92 10.55 5.44
C PRO A 45 2.95 11.72 5.26
N HIS A 46 3.37 12.95 5.60
CA HIS A 46 2.59 14.17 5.41
C HIS A 46 2.91 14.91 4.10
N HIS A 47 3.88 14.41 3.33
CA HIS A 47 4.24 15.06 2.08
C HIS A 47 3.08 14.93 1.07
N PRO A 48 2.57 16.02 0.47
CA PRO A 48 1.36 15.98 -0.36
C PRO A 48 1.50 15.06 -1.59
N SER A 49 2.73 14.82 -2.06
CA SER A 49 3.01 13.93 -3.20
C SER A 49 3.03 12.44 -2.86
N THR A 50 2.80 12.03 -1.61
CA THR A 50 2.79 10.60 -1.23
C THR A 50 1.41 9.95 -1.31
N HIS A 51 0.39 10.67 -1.83
CA HIS A 51 -0.99 10.20 -2.11
C HIS A 51 -1.54 9.18 -1.10
N GLY A 52 -1.32 9.46 0.18
CA GLY A 52 -1.57 8.53 1.28
C GLY A 52 -0.47 8.62 2.33
N VAL A 53 -0.39 7.61 3.19
CA VAL A 53 0.66 7.50 4.21
C VAL A 53 1.75 6.56 3.73
N LEU A 54 2.66 7.12 2.94
CA LEU A 54 3.87 6.46 2.48
C LEU A 54 5.08 7.27 2.96
N ARG A 55 6.08 6.57 3.51
CA ARG A 55 7.37 7.16 3.87
C ARG A 55 8.44 6.59 2.96
N LEU A 56 9.25 7.46 2.39
CA LEU A 56 10.35 7.09 1.49
C LEU A 56 11.67 7.57 2.10
N ARG A 57 12.57 6.64 2.42
CA ARG A 57 13.97 6.99 2.74
C ARG A 57 14.78 6.92 1.45
N MET A 58 15.34 8.05 1.05
CA MET A 58 16.02 8.22 -0.23
C MET A 58 17.48 8.56 0.01
N LEU A 59 18.36 7.93 -0.75
CA LEU A 59 19.77 8.31 -0.86
C LEU A 59 19.93 9.07 -2.16
N ILE A 60 20.38 10.31 -2.05
CA ILE A 60 20.43 11.27 -3.17
C ILE A 60 21.83 11.85 -3.27
N ASP A 61 22.32 11.95 -4.50
CA ASP A 61 23.52 12.69 -4.86
C ASP A 61 23.13 13.90 -5.72
N GLY A 62 23.03 15.07 -5.09
CA GLY A 62 22.48 16.28 -5.72
C GLY A 62 21.03 16.08 -6.19
N GLU A 63 20.81 16.02 -7.50
CA GLU A 63 19.50 15.75 -8.13
C GLU A 63 19.29 14.28 -8.52
N LYS A 64 20.34 13.44 -8.42
CA LYS A 64 20.29 12.04 -8.82
C LYS A 64 19.88 11.16 -7.65
N MET A 65 18.82 10.38 -7.83
CA MET A 65 18.40 9.35 -6.87
C MET A 65 19.27 8.10 -7.05
N LEU A 66 19.95 7.68 -5.97
CA LEU A 66 20.79 6.48 -5.96
C LEU A 66 19.99 5.26 -5.52
N LYS A 67 19.25 5.38 -4.40
CA LYS A 67 18.46 4.29 -3.83
C LYS A 67 17.25 4.86 -3.07
N ILE A 68 16.16 4.10 -3.08
CA ILE A 68 14.94 4.43 -2.35
C ILE A 68 14.46 3.22 -1.56
N TYR A 69 14.09 3.45 -0.31
CA TYR A 69 13.53 2.45 0.59
C TYR A 69 12.11 2.88 0.97
N PRO A 70 11.07 2.23 0.41
CA PRO A 70 9.70 2.48 0.80
C PRO A 70 9.40 1.82 2.14
N VAL A 71 9.03 2.62 3.14
CA VAL A 71 8.55 2.12 4.43
C VAL A 71 7.03 2.01 4.37
N ILE A 72 6.55 0.78 4.27
CA ILE A 72 5.13 0.41 4.21
C ILE A 72 4.59 0.01 5.59
N GLY A 73 3.27 -0.12 5.71
CA GLY A 73 2.61 -0.65 6.91
C GLY A 73 1.90 0.38 7.80
N TYR A 74 1.99 1.68 7.49
CA TYR A 74 1.26 2.74 8.23
C TYR A 74 -0.27 2.56 8.17
N LEU A 75 -0.80 1.91 7.13
CA LEU A 75 -2.22 1.55 6.97
C LEU A 75 -2.54 0.10 7.32
N HIS A 76 -1.57 -0.65 7.87
CA HIS A 76 -1.83 -2.03 8.26
C HIS A 76 -2.83 -2.05 9.43
N ARG A 77 -4.01 -2.61 9.18
CA ARG A 77 -5.14 -2.69 10.14
C ARG A 77 -5.40 -4.11 10.65
N GLY A 78 -4.58 -5.09 10.27
CA GLY A 78 -4.79 -6.49 10.65
C GLY A 78 -6.13 -7.06 10.17
N ILE A 79 -6.59 -6.66 8.97
CA ILE A 79 -7.92 -7.01 8.45
C ILE A 79 -8.11 -8.52 8.41
N GLU A 80 -7.08 -9.28 8.01
CA GLU A 80 -7.10 -10.74 8.01
C GLU A 80 -7.44 -11.31 9.40
N LYS A 81 -6.82 -10.76 10.45
CA LYS A 81 -7.07 -11.19 11.83
C LYS A 81 -8.46 -10.83 12.33
N ILE A 82 -9.00 -9.71 11.86
CA ILE A 82 -10.39 -9.31 12.16
C ILE A 82 -11.36 -10.27 11.47
N CYS A 83 -11.10 -10.63 10.21
CA CYS A 83 -11.94 -11.55 9.44
C CYS A 83 -12.02 -12.95 10.06
N GLU A 84 -10.97 -13.44 10.73
CA GLU A 84 -11.00 -14.73 11.46
C GLU A 84 -12.08 -14.77 12.56
N ASN A 85 -12.43 -13.64 13.15
CA ASN A 85 -13.41 -13.55 14.24
C ASN A 85 -14.82 -13.19 13.77
N LEU A 86 -15.04 -13.06 12.45
CA LEU A 86 -16.28 -12.60 11.86
C LEU A 86 -16.97 -13.69 11.03
N ASN A 87 -18.29 -13.63 10.98
CA ASN A 87 -19.07 -14.46 10.08
C ASN A 87 -18.85 -14.02 8.62
N TYR A 88 -18.97 -14.95 7.67
CA TYR A 88 -18.73 -14.72 6.25
C TYR A 88 -19.49 -13.51 5.67
N ASN A 89 -20.73 -13.27 6.08
CA ASN A 89 -21.53 -12.12 5.64
C ASN A 89 -21.02 -10.79 6.21
N HIS A 90 -20.44 -10.80 7.41
CA HIS A 90 -19.89 -9.60 8.05
C HIS A 90 -18.53 -9.18 7.48
N ILE A 91 -17.87 -10.06 6.73
CA ILE A 91 -16.56 -9.80 6.10
C ILE A 91 -16.71 -8.97 4.82
N VAL A 92 -17.85 -9.03 4.12
CA VAL A 92 -18.11 -8.26 2.88
C VAL A 92 -17.72 -6.77 3.00
N PRO A 93 -18.18 -6.01 4.02
CA PRO A 93 -17.80 -4.60 4.17
C PRO A 93 -16.33 -4.38 4.56
N TYR A 94 -15.58 -5.41 4.91
CA TYR A 94 -14.12 -5.31 5.10
C TYR A 94 -13.36 -5.47 3.78
N MET A 95 -13.89 -6.25 2.84
CA MET A 95 -13.32 -6.40 1.50
C MET A 95 -13.39 -5.10 0.70
N ASP A 96 -14.49 -4.35 0.84
CA ASP A 96 -14.63 -2.98 0.32
C ASP A 96 -13.48 -2.07 0.80
N ARG A 97 -13.10 -2.17 2.08
CA ARG A 97 -12.10 -1.27 2.69
C ARG A 97 -10.64 -1.59 2.32
N LEU A 98 -10.38 -2.66 1.58
CA LEU A 98 -9.03 -3.00 1.11
C LEU A 98 -8.56 -2.06 -0.01
N ASP A 99 -9.45 -1.75 -0.95
CA ASP A 99 -9.28 -0.73 -1.98
C ASP A 99 -10.51 0.17 -1.96
N TYR A 100 -10.33 1.35 -1.36
CA TYR A 100 -11.39 2.34 -1.19
C TYR A 100 -11.81 3.02 -2.50
N VAL A 101 -11.10 2.78 -3.61
CA VAL A 101 -11.42 3.32 -4.93
C VAL A 101 -12.18 2.27 -5.76
N ALA A 102 -11.79 1.01 -5.66
CA ALA A 102 -12.35 -0.09 -6.45
C ALA A 102 -13.10 -1.14 -5.62
N SER A 103 -13.88 -0.69 -4.62
CA SER A 103 -14.74 -1.46 -3.71
C SER A 103 -15.35 -2.75 -4.27
N MET A 104 -16.16 -2.63 -5.33
CA MET A 104 -16.91 -3.76 -5.92
C MET A 104 -15.99 -4.83 -6.52
N LEU A 105 -14.80 -4.44 -7.01
CA LEU A 105 -13.84 -5.38 -7.59
C LEU A 105 -13.15 -6.22 -6.53
N ASN A 106 -13.08 -5.75 -5.28
CA ASN A 106 -12.57 -6.54 -4.16
C ASN A 106 -13.61 -7.47 -3.54
N GLU A 107 -14.87 -7.01 -3.46
CA GLU A 107 -15.94 -7.85 -2.92
C GLU A 107 -16.26 -9.03 -3.84
N PHE A 108 -16.22 -8.81 -5.16
CA PHE A 108 -16.57 -9.83 -6.15
C PHE A 108 -15.79 -11.14 -6.02
N PRO A 109 -14.44 -11.17 -5.98
CA PRO A 109 -13.68 -12.42 -5.80
C PRO A 109 -13.93 -13.09 -4.46
N TYR A 110 -14.18 -12.33 -3.38
CA TYR A 110 -14.53 -12.89 -2.08
C TYR A 110 -15.88 -13.63 -2.13
N VAL A 111 -16.91 -12.98 -2.66
CA VAL A 111 -18.25 -13.58 -2.80
C VAL A 111 -18.21 -14.78 -3.75
N LEU A 112 -17.49 -14.67 -4.87
CA LEU A 112 -17.33 -15.76 -5.83
C LEU A 112 -16.64 -16.98 -5.20
N ALA A 113 -15.61 -16.76 -4.37
CA ALA A 113 -14.95 -17.84 -3.63
C ALA A 113 -15.91 -18.54 -2.67
N MET A 114 -16.74 -17.78 -1.94
CA MET A 114 -17.75 -18.34 -1.02
C MET A 114 -18.84 -19.11 -1.76
N GLU A 115 -19.33 -18.59 -2.88
CA GLU A 115 -20.34 -19.25 -3.72
C GLU A 115 -19.82 -20.57 -4.28
N ASN A 116 -18.56 -20.61 -4.72
CA ASN A 116 -17.91 -21.83 -5.19
C ASN A 116 -17.72 -22.85 -4.07
N LEU A 117 -17.33 -22.41 -2.87
CA LEU A 117 -17.19 -23.30 -1.70
C LEU A 117 -18.53 -23.90 -1.26
N MET A 118 -19.62 -23.15 -1.39
CA MET A 118 -20.97 -23.58 -1.03
C MET A 118 -21.73 -24.25 -2.17
N ASN A 119 -21.14 -24.33 -3.38
CA ASN A 119 -21.79 -24.81 -4.61
C ASN A 119 -23.13 -24.10 -4.91
N ILE A 120 -23.19 -22.79 -4.70
CA ILE A 120 -24.39 -21.99 -4.94
C ILE A 120 -24.38 -21.47 -6.38
N GLN A 121 -25.45 -21.77 -7.13
CA GLN A 121 -25.64 -21.21 -8.46
C GLN A 121 -26.39 -19.88 -8.38
N VAL A 122 -25.70 -18.80 -8.74
CA VAL A 122 -26.26 -17.45 -8.77
C VAL A 122 -27.16 -17.28 -10.00
N PRO A 123 -28.36 -16.66 -9.88
CA PRO A 123 -29.23 -16.43 -11.02
C PRO A 123 -28.56 -15.52 -12.07
N GLU A 124 -28.83 -15.79 -13.35
CA GLU A 124 -28.24 -15.08 -14.50
C GLU A 124 -28.36 -13.55 -14.36
N ARG A 125 -29.53 -13.06 -13.94
CA ARG A 125 -29.76 -11.63 -13.72
C ARG A 125 -28.76 -11.02 -12.73
N ALA A 126 -28.42 -11.73 -11.65
CA ALA A 126 -27.47 -11.22 -10.66
C ALA A 126 -26.04 -11.24 -11.21
N GLN A 127 -25.68 -12.22 -12.03
CA GLN A 127 -24.37 -12.25 -12.71
C GLN A 127 -24.20 -11.05 -13.65
N LEU A 128 -25.23 -10.73 -14.45
CA LEU A 128 -25.21 -9.56 -15.33
C LEU A 128 -25.06 -8.25 -14.56
N ILE A 129 -25.80 -8.08 -13.45
CA ILE A 129 -25.70 -6.89 -12.61
C ILE A 129 -24.28 -6.75 -12.04
N ARG A 130 -23.67 -7.84 -11.58
CA ARG A 130 -22.28 -7.82 -11.07
C ARG A 130 -21.30 -7.33 -12.12
N VAL A 131 -21.41 -7.81 -13.37
CA VAL A 131 -20.55 -7.37 -14.46
C VAL A 131 -20.73 -5.88 -14.74
N ILE A 132 -21.98 -5.41 -14.86
CA ILE A 132 -22.28 -3.99 -15.14
C ILE A 132 -21.70 -3.09 -14.04
N VAL A 133 -21.96 -3.42 -12.77
CA VAL A 133 -21.48 -2.62 -11.63
C VAL A 133 -19.96 -2.67 -11.51
N SER A 134 -19.34 -3.83 -11.74
CA SER A 134 -17.88 -3.98 -11.72
C SER A 134 -17.20 -3.15 -12.80
N GLU A 135 -17.75 -3.13 -14.01
CA GLU A 135 -17.19 -2.33 -15.11
C GLU A 135 -17.37 -0.82 -14.88
N LEU A 136 -18.52 -0.39 -14.34
CA LEU A 136 -18.71 1.00 -13.94
C LEU A 136 -17.70 1.41 -12.86
N ASN A 137 -17.44 0.54 -11.88
CA ASN A 137 -16.45 0.79 -10.84
C ASN A 137 -15.01 0.81 -11.40
N ARG A 138 -14.71 -0.08 -12.36
CA ARG A 138 -13.42 -0.09 -13.07
C ARG A 138 -13.18 1.24 -13.78
N ILE A 139 -14.16 1.75 -14.52
CA ILE A 139 -14.06 3.05 -15.21
C ILE A 139 -13.86 4.18 -14.20
N ALA A 140 -14.63 4.21 -13.12
CA ALA A 140 -14.50 5.21 -12.06
C ALA A 140 -13.09 5.19 -11.43
N SER A 141 -12.55 4.00 -11.14
CA SER A 141 -11.20 3.83 -10.61
C SER A 141 -10.12 4.35 -11.57
N HIS A 142 -10.25 4.08 -12.87
CA HIS A 142 -9.30 4.59 -13.87
C HIS A 142 -9.34 6.11 -14.02
N ILE A 143 -10.54 6.72 -13.97
CA ILE A 143 -10.70 8.18 -14.00
C ILE A 143 -10.06 8.80 -12.76
N MET A 144 -10.27 8.20 -11.59
CA MET A 144 -9.67 8.67 -10.34
C MET A 144 -8.15 8.60 -10.42
N TRP A 145 -7.59 7.46 -10.84
CA TRP A 145 -6.16 7.27 -11.04
C TRP A 145 -5.58 8.33 -12.00
N PHE A 146 -6.21 8.54 -13.15
CA PHE A 146 -5.74 9.51 -14.14
C PHE A 146 -5.78 10.94 -13.59
N THR A 147 -6.83 11.30 -12.86
CA THR A 147 -6.99 12.63 -12.25
C THR A 147 -5.94 12.87 -11.17
N THR A 148 -5.70 11.88 -10.30
CA THR A 148 -4.66 11.97 -9.26
C THR A 148 -3.27 12.05 -9.87
N TYR A 149 -3.00 11.28 -10.91
CA TYR A 149 -1.73 11.33 -11.64
C TYR A 149 -1.46 12.71 -12.23
N LEU A 150 -2.46 13.32 -12.87
CA LEU A 150 -2.34 14.68 -13.41
C LEU A 150 -2.15 15.75 -12.35
N MET A 151 -2.70 15.56 -11.14
CA MET A 151 -2.54 16.50 -10.02
C MET A 151 -1.18 16.34 -9.31
N GLY A 152 -0.58 15.16 -9.36
CA GLY A 152 0.70 14.85 -8.71
C GLY A 152 1.96 15.21 -9.52
N ILE A 153 1.79 15.56 -10.80
CA ILE A 153 2.79 16.22 -11.67
C ILE A 153 2.72 17.73 -11.44
#